data_AF-A0A2N0ZQR2-F1
#
_entry.id   AF-A0A2N0ZQR2-F1
#
_cell.length_a   1.000
_cell.length_b   1.000
_cell.length_c   1.000
_cell.angle_alpha   90.00
_cell.angle_beta   90.00
_cell.angle_gamma   90.00
#
_symmetry.space_group_name_H-M   'P 1'
#
loop_
_entity.id
_entity.type
_entity.pdbx_description
1 polymer ?
#
loop_
_entity_poly.entity_id
_entity_poly.type
_entity_poly.pdbx_seq_one_letter_code
_entity_poly.pdbx_strand_id
1 'polypeptide(L)'
;MSHIANQSKYTRHYHPRHLLAQYAINQIATLELRPQDIVKAMGYPIKHTIPACERLRHVLSNKYLGLDSSYLDKYFTADEFLIALFTVLEIPHAPFAEDIAQIKDDLTHYPSRLPKYSLRAEVNFEFTADVNWMARGAASRLAHIRLPEGFAKLDESERASIVKKSIYKHYRQHEGNLPYNGMVKGYQLITEQRNEVVDSVKYALPESKAC
;
A
#
# COMPACT_ATOMS: atom_id res chain seq x y z
N MET A 1 28.88 -6.33 -3.80
CA MET A 1 29.51 -6.08 -5.13
C MET A 1 28.42 -5.67 -6.10
N SER A 2 28.27 -4.37 -6.35
CA SER A 2 27.24 -3.77 -7.19
C SER A 2 27.76 -3.58 -8.61
N HIS A 3 27.58 -4.58 -9.47
CA HIS A 3 27.77 -4.39 -10.91
C HIS A 3 26.58 -3.60 -11.45
N ILE A 4 26.72 -2.28 -11.51
CA ILE A 4 25.90 -1.45 -12.40
C ILE A 4 26.44 -1.75 -13.80
N ALA A 5 25.91 -2.80 -14.43
CA ALA A 5 26.11 -3.06 -15.84
C ALA A 5 25.65 -1.81 -16.61
N ASN A 6 26.48 -1.34 -17.55
CA ASN A 6 26.18 -0.26 -18.46
C ASN A 6 24.72 -0.33 -18.91
N GLN A 7 23.93 0.67 -18.54
CA GLN A 7 22.51 0.72 -18.94
C GLN A 7 22.44 0.76 -20.47
N SER A 8 22.03 -0.36 -21.06
CA SER A 8 21.80 -0.45 -22.50
C SER A 8 20.70 0.55 -22.89
N LYS A 9 20.76 1.08 -24.12
CA LYS A 9 19.71 1.95 -24.67
C LYS A 9 18.33 1.29 -24.61
N TYR A 10 18.27 -0.04 -24.60
CA TYR A 10 17.06 -0.85 -24.52
C TYR A 10 16.54 -1.01 -23.09
N THR A 11 17.38 -0.83 -22.07
CA THR A 11 17.03 -1.16 -20.67
C THR A 11 17.01 0.03 -19.71
N ARG A 12 17.40 1.22 -20.16
CA ARG A 12 17.49 2.46 -19.34
C ARG A 12 16.24 2.81 -18.52
N HIS A 13 15.07 2.34 -18.94
CA HIS A 13 13.79 2.72 -18.33
C HIS A 13 13.30 1.72 -17.29
N TYR A 14 14.00 0.60 -17.11
CA TYR A 14 13.63 -0.43 -16.14
C TYR A 14 14.40 -0.26 -14.83
N HIS A 15 13.70 -0.45 -13.71
CA HIS A 15 14.27 -0.35 -12.37
C HIS A 15 13.97 -1.63 -11.59
N PRO A 16 14.73 -2.72 -11.82
CA PRO A 16 14.39 -4.03 -11.27
C PRO A 16 14.41 -4.00 -9.75
N ARG A 17 13.34 -4.54 -9.16
CA ARG A 17 13.20 -4.74 -7.70
C ARG A 17 13.11 -6.21 -7.31
N HIS A 18 13.37 -7.10 -8.27
CA HIS A 18 13.33 -8.55 -8.12
C HIS A 18 14.45 -9.18 -8.97
N LEU A 19 15.04 -10.30 -8.51
CA LEU A 19 16.12 -10.99 -9.24
C LEU A 19 15.67 -11.45 -10.63
N LEU A 20 14.46 -12.01 -10.73
CA LEU A 20 13.86 -12.42 -12.01
C LEU A 20 13.69 -11.24 -12.99
N ALA A 21 13.29 -10.05 -12.50
CA ALA A 21 13.22 -8.87 -13.35
C ALA A 21 14.61 -8.46 -13.84
N GLN A 22 15.62 -8.52 -12.98
CA GLN A 22 17.01 -8.23 -13.36
C GLN A 22 17.51 -9.20 -14.43
N TYR A 23 17.23 -10.49 -14.29
CA TYR A 23 17.57 -11.50 -15.29
C TYR A 23 16.89 -11.22 -16.63
N ALA A 24 15.58 -10.94 -16.64
CA ALA A 24 14.84 -10.59 -17.85
C ALA A 24 15.39 -9.33 -18.54
N ILE A 25 15.74 -8.30 -17.76
CA ILE A 25 16.34 -7.07 -18.30
C ILE A 25 17.71 -7.34 -18.91
N ASN A 26 18.53 -8.19 -18.29
CA ASN A 26 19.82 -8.59 -18.87
C ASN A 26 19.62 -9.33 -20.20
N GLN A 27 18.61 -10.21 -20.29
CA GLN A 27 18.29 -10.88 -21.56
C GLN A 27 17.79 -9.90 -22.63
N ILE A 28 16.97 -8.91 -22.27
CA ILE A 28 16.57 -7.84 -23.20
C ILE A 28 17.79 -7.09 -23.73
N ALA A 29 18.78 -6.81 -22.87
CA ALA A 29 20.01 -6.15 -23.29
C ALA A 29 20.85 -7.03 -24.23
N THR A 30 20.99 -8.33 -23.94
CA THR A 30 21.72 -9.29 -24.76
C THR A 30 21.09 -9.50 -26.14
N LEU A 31 19.75 -9.60 -26.19
CA LEU A 31 19.00 -9.77 -27.42
C LEU A 31 18.75 -8.45 -28.18
N GLU A 32 19.17 -7.32 -27.61
CA GLU A 32 18.97 -5.98 -28.17
C GLU A 32 17.50 -5.65 -28.51
N LEU A 33 16.56 -6.19 -27.74
CA LEU A 33 15.14 -6.07 -28.05
C LEU A 33 14.57 -4.73 -27.61
N ARG A 34 13.83 -4.06 -28.51
CA ARG A 34 13.07 -2.87 -28.15
C ARG A 34 11.76 -3.28 -27.46
N PRO A 35 11.24 -2.46 -26.52
CA PRO A 35 9.95 -2.73 -25.90
C PRO A 35 8.82 -2.98 -26.90
N GLN A 36 8.79 -2.25 -28.02
CA GLN A 36 7.77 -2.44 -29.05
C GLN A 36 7.87 -3.79 -29.75
N ASP A 37 9.09 -4.29 -29.96
CA ASP A 37 9.34 -5.57 -30.63
C ASP A 37 8.96 -6.73 -29.70
N ILE A 38 9.26 -6.59 -28.40
CA ILE A 38 8.86 -7.56 -27.37
C ILE A 38 7.33 -7.70 -27.33
N VAL A 39 6.60 -6.58 -27.16
CA VAL A 39 5.14 -6.65 -27.05
C VAL A 39 4.47 -7.11 -28.34
N LYS A 40 5.06 -6.80 -29.50
CA LYS A 40 4.59 -7.33 -30.78
C LYS A 40 4.80 -8.83 -30.87
N ALA A 41 5.96 -9.35 -30.45
CA ALA A 41 6.25 -10.78 -30.42
C ALA A 41 5.36 -11.53 -29.42
N MET A 42 4.97 -10.88 -28.32
CA MET A 42 3.98 -11.43 -27.37
C MET A 42 2.56 -11.52 -27.97
N GLY A 43 2.27 -10.86 -29.10
CA GLY A 43 0.98 -10.93 -29.78
C GLY A 43 0.05 -9.73 -29.57
N TYR A 44 0.52 -8.62 -28.98
CA TYR A 44 -0.30 -7.43 -28.85
C TYR A 44 -0.63 -6.79 -30.21
N PRO A 45 -1.86 -6.29 -30.40
CA PRO A 45 -2.21 -5.57 -31.62
C PRO A 45 -1.49 -4.22 -31.67
N ILE A 46 -1.18 -3.74 -32.88
CA ILE A 46 -0.45 -2.48 -33.12
C ILE A 46 -1.09 -1.28 -32.41
N LYS A 47 -2.43 -1.25 -32.33
CA LYS A 47 -3.18 -0.19 -31.64
C LYS A 47 -2.95 -0.17 -30.12
N HIS A 48 -2.41 -1.24 -29.55
CA HIS A 48 -2.18 -1.43 -28.11
C HIS A 48 -0.70 -1.51 -27.73
N THR A 49 0.22 -1.20 -28.64
CA THR A 49 1.67 -1.25 -28.39
C THR A 49 2.09 -0.34 -27.24
N ILE A 50 1.55 0.89 -27.15
CA ILE A 50 1.96 1.86 -26.13
C ILE A 50 1.55 1.38 -24.72
N PRO A 51 0.28 1.04 -24.42
CA PRO A 51 -0.10 0.49 -23.13
C PRO A 51 0.67 -0.80 -22.78
N ALA A 52 0.90 -1.68 -23.75
CA ALA A 52 1.66 -2.91 -23.52
C ALA A 52 3.12 -2.62 -23.14
N CYS A 53 3.76 -1.61 -23.75
CA CYS A 53 5.11 -1.19 -23.37
C CYS A 53 5.17 -0.62 -21.95
N GLU A 54 4.15 0.15 -21.55
CA GLU A 54 4.02 0.64 -20.17
C GLU A 54 3.82 -0.51 -19.18
N ARG A 55 2.98 -1.49 -19.52
CA ARG A 55 2.82 -2.72 -18.73
C ARG A 55 4.15 -3.45 -18.57
N LEU A 56 4.89 -3.66 -19.65
CA LEU A 56 6.21 -4.30 -19.61
C LEU A 56 7.17 -3.54 -18.66
N ARG A 57 7.20 -2.21 -18.74
CA ARG A 57 8.01 -1.37 -17.84
C ARG A 57 7.59 -1.54 -16.39
N HIS A 58 6.29 -1.54 -16.13
CA HIS A 58 5.73 -1.73 -14.80
C HIS A 58 6.10 -3.10 -14.23
N VAL A 59 5.87 -4.18 -14.98
CA VAL A 59 6.19 -5.56 -14.58
C VAL A 59 7.67 -5.69 -14.21
N LEU A 60 8.58 -5.21 -15.07
CA LEU A 60 10.02 -5.32 -14.84
C LEU A 60 10.56 -4.33 -13.79
N SER A 61 9.75 -3.39 -13.31
CA SER A 61 10.14 -2.44 -12.24
C SER A 61 9.40 -2.67 -10.91
N ASN A 62 8.39 -3.54 -10.89
CA ASN A 62 7.63 -3.90 -9.70
C ASN A 62 8.33 -5.06 -8.96
N LYS A 63 8.32 -5.01 -7.62
CA LYS A 63 8.84 -6.09 -6.76
C LYS A 63 8.10 -7.41 -6.93
N TYR A 64 6.83 -7.38 -7.34
CA TYR A 64 5.97 -8.54 -7.52
C TYR A 64 5.76 -8.93 -8.98
N LEU A 65 6.55 -8.36 -9.91
CA LEU A 65 6.45 -8.68 -11.35
C LEU A 65 5.03 -8.48 -11.94
N GLY A 66 4.24 -7.59 -11.34
CA GLY A 66 2.84 -7.34 -11.75
C GLY A 66 1.84 -8.44 -11.37
N LEU A 67 2.23 -9.44 -10.58
CA LEU A 67 1.35 -10.49 -10.04
C LEU A 67 0.36 -9.98 -8.97
N ASP A 68 0.60 -8.77 -8.46
CA ASP A 68 -0.24 -8.08 -7.47
C ASP A 68 -1.51 -7.42 -8.07
N SER A 69 -1.81 -7.68 -9.34
CA SER A 69 -2.91 -7.06 -10.10
C SER A 69 -2.85 -5.52 -10.17
N SER A 70 -1.68 -4.93 -9.91
CA SER A 70 -1.49 -3.47 -9.93
C SER A 70 -1.58 -2.84 -11.33
N TYR A 71 -1.54 -3.67 -12.37
CA TYR A 71 -1.66 -3.23 -13.76
C TYR A 71 -2.55 -4.20 -14.54
N LEU A 72 -3.82 -3.80 -14.70
CA LEU A 72 -4.83 -4.59 -15.41
C LEU A 72 -4.66 -4.46 -16.92
N ASP A 73 -4.92 -5.56 -17.60
CA ASP A 73 -4.89 -5.67 -19.05
C ASP A 73 -6.01 -6.58 -19.53
N LYS A 74 -6.56 -6.26 -20.70
CA LYS A 74 -7.60 -7.03 -21.37
C LYS A 74 -7.05 -8.26 -22.10
N TYR A 75 -5.79 -8.25 -22.52
CA TYR A 75 -5.23 -9.30 -23.40
C TYR A 75 -4.61 -10.46 -22.65
N PHE A 76 -3.95 -10.19 -21.53
CA PHE A 76 -3.28 -11.21 -20.72
C PHE A 76 -3.56 -10.96 -19.25
N THR A 77 -3.83 -12.04 -18.51
CA THR A 77 -3.68 -12.04 -17.04
C THR A 77 -2.22 -11.78 -16.64
N ALA A 78 -1.94 -11.57 -15.36
CA ALA A 78 -0.57 -11.36 -14.89
C ALA A 78 0.33 -12.58 -15.19
N ASP A 79 -0.20 -13.78 -15.00
CA ASP A 79 0.48 -15.03 -15.28
C ASP A 79 0.77 -15.24 -16.76
N GLU A 80 -0.26 -15.11 -17.60
CA GLU A 80 -0.09 -15.30 -19.05
C GLU A 80 0.90 -14.28 -19.64
N PHE A 81 0.95 -13.07 -19.09
CA PHE A 81 1.91 -12.06 -19.50
C PHE A 81 3.35 -12.49 -19.21
N LEU A 82 3.64 -13.04 -18.03
CA LEU A 82 4.98 -13.51 -17.68
C LEU A 82 5.38 -14.71 -18.54
N ILE A 83 4.46 -15.64 -18.80
CA ILE A 83 4.69 -16.80 -19.67
C ILE A 83 5.03 -16.33 -21.09
N ALA A 84 4.23 -15.42 -21.66
CA ALA A 84 4.47 -14.87 -22.98
C ALA A 84 5.80 -14.10 -23.05
N LEU A 85 6.11 -13.31 -22.02
CA LEU A 85 7.37 -12.57 -21.94
C LEU A 85 8.58 -13.51 -21.90
N PHE A 86 8.55 -14.54 -21.06
CA PHE A 86 9.65 -15.50 -20.96
C PHE A 86 9.85 -16.30 -22.23
N THR A 87 8.75 -16.60 -22.93
CA THR A 87 8.81 -17.23 -24.26
C THR A 87 9.55 -16.33 -25.25
N VAL A 88 9.23 -15.03 -25.30
CA VAL A 88 9.90 -14.07 -26.19
C VAL A 88 11.36 -13.82 -25.82
N LEU A 89 11.69 -13.86 -24.54
CA LEU A 89 13.06 -13.65 -24.03
C LEU A 89 13.88 -14.94 -23.97
N GLU A 90 13.34 -16.07 -24.47
CA GLU A 90 13.99 -17.39 -24.43
C GLU A 90 14.44 -17.81 -23.02
N ILE A 91 13.67 -17.41 -22.01
CA ILE A 91 13.94 -17.70 -20.60
C ILE A 91 13.25 -19.02 -20.24
N PRO A 92 14.00 -20.04 -19.78
CA PRO A 92 13.37 -21.28 -19.31
C PRO A 92 12.53 -20.98 -18.06
N HIS A 93 11.29 -21.46 -18.04
CA HIS A 93 10.38 -21.23 -16.91
C HIS A 93 10.79 -22.02 -15.65
N ALA A 94 11.40 -23.21 -15.82
CA ALA A 94 11.68 -24.14 -14.73
C ALA A 94 12.51 -23.56 -13.57
N PRO A 95 13.60 -22.80 -13.79
CA PRO A 95 14.40 -22.23 -12.70
C PRO A 95 13.68 -21.17 -11.86
N PHE A 96 12.59 -20.59 -12.38
CA PHE A 96 11.90 -19.45 -11.76
C PHE A 96 10.48 -19.78 -11.32
N ALA A 97 10.04 -21.02 -11.52
CA ALA A 97 8.71 -21.47 -11.09
C ALA A 97 8.55 -21.35 -9.58
N GLU A 98 9.61 -21.64 -8.82
CA GLU A 98 9.63 -21.56 -7.36
C GLU A 98 9.61 -20.10 -6.88
N ASP A 99 10.37 -19.20 -7.51
CA ASP A 99 10.33 -17.75 -7.23
C ASP A 99 8.93 -17.16 -7.50
N ILE A 100 8.29 -17.53 -8.62
CA ILE A 100 6.93 -17.07 -8.94
C ILE A 100 5.93 -17.65 -7.95
N ALA A 101 6.06 -18.92 -7.59
CA ALA A 101 5.22 -19.55 -6.57
C ALA A 101 5.39 -18.83 -5.23
N GLN A 102 6.62 -18.48 -4.83
CA GLN A 102 6.89 -17.73 -3.60
C GLN A 102 6.33 -16.32 -3.67
N ILE A 103 6.40 -15.61 -4.81
CA ILE A 103 5.75 -14.28 -4.94
C ILE A 103 4.23 -14.42 -4.80
N LYS A 104 3.62 -15.44 -5.41
CA LYS A 104 2.18 -15.68 -5.28
C LYS A 104 1.81 -16.06 -3.86
N ASP A 105 2.59 -16.93 -3.24
CA ASP A 105 2.44 -17.34 -1.85
C ASP A 105 2.58 -16.12 -0.94
N ASP A 106 3.58 -15.27 -1.16
CA ASP A 106 3.76 -13.99 -0.50
C ASP A 106 2.63 -13.02 -0.81
N LEU A 107 1.88 -13.11 -1.91
CA LEU A 107 0.73 -12.24 -2.18
C LEU A 107 -0.56 -12.76 -1.54
N THR A 108 -0.72 -14.08 -1.47
CA THR A 108 -1.84 -14.76 -0.81
C THR A 108 -1.68 -14.79 0.72
N HIS A 109 -0.44 -14.93 1.18
CA HIS A 109 0.00 -15.02 2.57
C HIS A 109 0.81 -13.80 3.01
N TYR A 110 0.93 -12.75 2.18
CA TYR A 110 1.48 -11.45 2.59
C TYR A 110 0.85 -11.17 3.92
N PRO A 111 1.64 -11.06 5.02
CA PRO A 111 1.12 -11.23 6.37
C PRO A 111 -0.10 -10.38 6.43
N SER A 112 -1.27 -11.04 6.44
CA SER A 112 -2.58 -10.45 6.22
C SER A 112 -2.55 -9.22 7.08
N ARG A 113 -2.30 -8.03 6.50
CA ARG A 113 -1.79 -6.91 7.31
C ARG A 113 -2.89 -6.71 8.31
N LEU A 114 -2.59 -7.07 9.55
CA LEU A 114 -3.62 -7.09 10.57
C LEU A 114 -4.26 -5.72 10.49
N PRO A 115 -5.61 -5.65 10.47
CA PRO A 115 -6.30 -4.42 10.18
C PRO A 115 -5.68 -3.29 10.98
N LYS A 116 -5.32 -2.21 10.29
CA LYS A 116 -4.75 -1.04 10.96
C LYS A 116 -5.89 -0.34 11.66
N TYR A 117 -5.76 -0.17 12.97
CA TYR A 117 -6.72 0.56 13.76
C TYR A 117 -6.18 1.95 14.06
N SER A 118 -7.00 2.96 13.75
CA SER A 118 -6.73 4.36 14.08
C SER A 118 -7.86 4.86 14.96
N LEU A 119 -7.54 5.24 16.20
CA LEU A 119 -8.51 5.85 17.12
C LEU A 119 -8.25 7.36 17.17
N ARG A 120 -9.29 8.14 16.90
CA ARG A 120 -9.22 9.61 16.91
C ARG A 120 -10.41 10.24 17.61
N ALA A 121 -10.17 11.38 18.26
CA ALA A 121 -11.22 12.27 18.72
C ALA A 121 -11.80 13.06 17.54
N GLU A 122 -13.13 13.16 17.48
CA GLU A 122 -13.81 14.10 16.59
C GLU A 122 -13.82 15.48 17.27
N VAL A 123 -13.14 16.45 16.67
CA VAL A 123 -12.89 17.76 17.28
C VAL A 123 -13.38 18.86 16.36
N ASN A 124 -14.18 19.77 16.92
CA ASN A 124 -14.58 20.99 16.24
C ASN A 124 -13.74 22.15 16.76
N PHE A 125 -12.94 22.74 15.87
CA PHE A 125 -12.19 23.96 16.18
C PHE A 125 -13.04 25.18 15.84
N GLU A 126 -13.13 26.11 16.78
CA GLU A 126 -13.71 27.41 16.52
C GLU A 126 -12.69 28.31 15.80
N PHE A 127 -13.10 28.90 14.68
CA PHE A 127 -12.25 29.76 13.87
C PHE A 127 -12.38 31.22 14.33
N THR A 128 -11.68 31.58 15.40
CA THR A 128 -11.46 32.97 15.80
C THR A 128 -10.26 33.57 15.04
N ALA A 129 -10.30 34.88 14.81
CA ALA A 129 -9.33 35.64 13.98
C ALA A 129 -7.88 35.59 14.50
N ASP A 130 -7.68 35.24 15.79
CA ASP A 130 -6.41 35.40 16.49
C ASP A 130 -5.50 34.15 16.50
N VAL A 131 -5.91 33.05 15.85
CA VAL A 131 -5.12 31.79 15.84
C VAL A 131 -4.75 31.40 14.41
N ASN A 132 -3.46 31.15 14.17
CA ASN A 132 -2.93 30.72 12.87
C ASN A 132 -3.27 29.24 12.57
N TRP A 133 -3.57 28.90 11.32
CA TRP A 133 -3.90 27.54 10.86
C TRP A 133 -2.84 26.49 11.23
N MET A 134 -1.56 26.88 11.28
CA MET A 134 -0.46 26.00 11.70
C MET A 134 -0.59 25.53 13.16
N ALA A 135 -1.04 26.42 14.06
CA ALA A 135 -1.24 26.09 15.47
C ALA A 135 -2.40 25.11 15.66
N ARG A 136 -3.48 25.28 14.89
CA ARG A 136 -4.60 24.32 14.84
C ARG A 136 -4.18 22.98 14.25
N GLY A 137 -3.34 22.97 13.22
CA GLY A 137 -2.76 21.75 12.65
C GLY A 137 -1.84 20.99 13.61
N ALA A 138 -1.17 21.70 14.54
CA ALA A 138 -0.41 21.05 15.61
C ALA A 138 -1.36 20.46 16.68
N ALA A 139 -2.41 21.20 17.07
CA ALA A 139 -3.39 20.73 18.04
C ALA A 139 -4.22 19.54 17.55
N SER A 140 -4.53 19.45 16.25
CA SER A 140 -5.25 18.31 15.69
C SER A 140 -4.49 16.98 15.85
N ARG A 141 -3.16 17.00 15.98
CA ARG A 141 -2.37 15.80 16.27
C ARG A 141 -2.69 15.20 17.64
N LEU A 142 -3.13 16.02 18.59
CA LEU A 142 -3.54 15.57 19.93
C LEU A 142 -4.85 14.77 19.87
N ALA A 143 -5.65 14.93 18.81
CA ALA A 143 -6.86 14.12 18.62
C ALA A 143 -6.54 12.64 18.36
N HIS A 144 -5.31 12.29 17.94
CA HIS A 144 -4.93 10.91 17.70
C HIS A 144 -4.58 10.19 19.00
N ILE A 145 -5.23 9.05 19.23
CA ILE A 145 -5.00 8.21 20.40
C ILE A 145 -4.17 7.00 19.99
N ARG A 146 -2.99 6.86 20.62
CA ARG A 146 -2.11 5.73 20.36
C ARG A 146 -2.71 4.46 20.98
N LEU A 147 -3.02 3.49 20.12
CA LEU A 147 -3.40 2.13 20.50
C LEU A 147 -2.14 1.29 20.82
N PRO A 148 -2.25 0.26 21.67
CA PRO A 148 -1.12 -0.59 22.03
C PRO A 148 -0.59 -1.39 20.83
N GLU A 149 0.68 -1.76 20.88
CA GLU A 149 1.28 -2.64 19.89
C GLU A 149 0.57 -4.00 19.91
N GLY A 150 0.30 -4.55 18.72
CA GLY A 150 -0.45 -5.80 18.60
C GLY A 150 -1.96 -5.68 18.83
N PHE A 151 -2.54 -4.48 18.96
CA PHE A 151 -3.99 -4.27 19.11
C PHE A 151 -4.84 -5.06 18.09
N ALA A 152 -4.35 -5.18 16.86
CA ALA A 152 -5.04 -5.88 15.79
C ALA A 152 -5.05 -7.41 15.93
N LYS A 153 -4.26 -7.99 16.84
CA LYS A 153 -4.24 -9.43 17.17
C LYS A 153 -5.19 -9.80 18.31
N LEU A 154 -5.69 -8.80 19.04
CA LEU A 154 -6.57 -9.00 20.19
C LEU A 154 -7.97 -9.38 19.71
N ASP A 155 -8.72 -10.06 20.59
CA ASP A 155 -10.11 -10.38 20.29
C ASP A 155 -10.99 -9.11 20.26
N GLU A 156 -12.22 -9.23 19.78
CA GLU A 156 -13.13 -8.08 19.69
C GLU A 156 -13.49 -7.47 21.05
N SER A 157 -13.64 -8.29 22.09
CA SER A 157 -14.02 -7.87 23.43
C SER A 157 -12.89 -7.12 24.16
N GLU A 158 -11.66 -7.58 24.00
CA GLU A 158 -10.43 -6.97 24.49
C GLU A 158 -10.18 -5.64 23.78
N ARG A 159 -10.35 -5.61 22.44
CA ARG A 159 -10.23 -4.38 21.66
C ARG A 159 -11.23 -3.32 22.10
N ALA A 160 -12.51 -3.69 22.25
CA ALA A 160 -13.54 -2.77 22.72
C ALA A 160 -13.21 -2.21 24.12
N SER A 161 -12.69 -3.05 25.01
CA SER A 161 -12.28 -2.64 26.36
C SER A 161 -11.10 -1.66 26.34
N ILE A 162 -10.09 -1.92 25.52
CA ILE A 162 -8.92 -1.03 25.34
C ILE A 162 -9.35 0.31 24.73
N VAL A 163 -10.24 0.30 23.73
CA VAL A 163 -10.75 1.52 23.09
C VAL A 163 -11.49 2.37 24.12
N LYS A 164 -12.44 1.80 24.87
CA LYS A 164 -13.17 2.52 25.94
C LYS A 164 -12.21 3.13 26.98
N LYS A 165 -11.22 2.35 27.44
CA LYS A 165 -10.22 2.82 28.41
C LYS A 165 -9.37 3.97 27.83
N SER A 166 -8.97 3.85 26.57
CA SER A 166 -8.16 4.85 25.88
C SER A 166 -8.93 6.16 25.65
N ILE A 167 -10.21 6.05 25.27
CA ILE A 167 -11.14 7.18 25.15
C ILE A 167 -11.29 7.90 26.50
N TYR A 168 -11.58 7.15 27.57
CA TYR A 168 -11.75 7.74 28.90
C TYR A 168 -10.49 8.47 29.39
N LYS A 169 -9.32 7.85 29.20
CA LYS A 169 -8.04 8.45 29.56
C LYS A 169 -7.78 9.74 28.78
N HIS A 170 -8.01 9.73 27.46
CA HIS A 170 -7.83 10.89 26.61
C HIS A 170 -8.80 12.02 26.99
N TYR A 171 -10.09 11.71 27.15
CA TYR A 171 -11.11 12.70 27.51
C TYR A 171 -10.79 13.38 28.85
N ARG A 172 -10.34 12.61 29.85
CA ARG A 172 -9.94 13.12 31.17
C ARG A 172 -8.65 13.95 31.11
N GLN A 173 -7.67 13.53 30.33
CA GLN A 173 -6.39 14.24 30.19
C GLN A 173 -6.56 15.63 29.56
N HIS A 174 -7.54 15.75 28.67
CA HIS A 174 -7.85 16.99 27.96
C HIS A 174 -9.08 17.71 28.51
N GLU A 175 -9.70 17.22 29.58
CA GLU A 175 -10.93 17.79 30.16
C GLU A 175 -12.02 18.08 29.11
N GLY A 176 -12.13 17.20 28.11
CA GLY A 176 -13.06 17.34 26.99
C GLY A 176 -12.70 18.40 25.93
N ASN A 177 -11.56 19.08 26.04
CA ASN A 177 -11.12 20.13 25.12
C ASN A 177 -9.65 19.99 24.69
N LEU A 178 -9.39 20.15 23.40
CA LEU A 178 -8.05 20.34 22.86
C LEU A 178 -7.69 21.85 22.85
N PRO A 179 -6.38 22.19 22.79
CA PRO A 179 -5.92 23.56 22.66
C PRO A 179 -6.60 24.32 21.52
N TYR A 180 -6.68 25.65 21.64
CA TYR A 180 -7.32 26.55 20.67
C TYR A 180 -8.82 26.29 20.48
N ASN A 181 -9.55 26.08 21.59
CA ASN A 181 -11.00 25.84 21.63
C ASN A 181 -11.44 24.65 20.77
N GLY A 182 -10.62 23.59 20.72
CA GLY A 182 -10.98 22.35 20.05
C GLY A 182 -11.93 21.53 20.91
N MET A 183 -13.23 21.66 20.74
CA MET A 183 -14.20 20.89 21.53
C MET A 183 -14.32 19.46 21.01
N VAL A 184 -14.10 18.46 21.88
CA VAL A 184 -14.28 17.04 21.55
C VAL A 184 -15.77 16.71 21.51
N LYS A 185 -16.27 16.19 20.38
CA LYS A 185 -17.67 15.80 20.18
C LYS A 185 -17.92 14.30 20.30
N GLY A 186 -16.88 13.50 20.11
CA GLY A 186 -16.95 12.05 20.12
C GLY A 186 -15.62 11.44 19.74
N TYR A 187 -15.62 10.14 19.50
CA TYR A 187 -14.45 9.40 19.08
C TYR A 187 -14.80 8.46 17.94
N GLN A 188 -13.83 8.20 17.07
CA GLN A 188 -14.00 7.30 15.95
C GLN A 188 -12.83 6.32 15.91
N LEU A 189 -13.15 5.03 15.85
CA LEU A 189 -12.22 3.98 15.51
C LEU A 189 -12.37 3.67 14.03
N ILE A 190 -11.29 3.79 13.27
CA ILE A 190 -11.23 3.48 11.85
C ILE A 190 -10.44 2.20 11.67
N THR A 191 -11.01 1.28 10.91
CA THR A 191 -10.36 0.03 10.49
C THR A 191 -9.94 0.18 9.04
N GLU A 192 -8.64 0.18 8.82
CA GLU A 192 -8.04 0.23 7.49
C GLU A 192 -7.47 -1.14 7.11
N GLN A 193 -7.84 -1.61 5.92
CA GLN A 193 -7.26 -2.80 5.33
C GLN A 193 -6.85 -2.46 3.90
N ARG A 194 -5.64 -2.87 3.49
CA ARG A 194 -5.12 -2.57 2.13
C ARG A 194 -5.09 -1.07 1.79
N ASN A 195 -4.91 -0.20 2.79
CA ASN A 195 -4.97 1.27 2.70
C ASN A 195 -6.35 1.83 2.30
N GLU A 196 -7.40 1.02 2.41
CA GLU A 196 -8.79 1.45 2.27
C GLU A 196 -9.47 1.38 3.64
N VAL A 197 -10.40 2.30 3.89
CA VAL A 197 -11.24 2.27 5.09
C VAL A 197 -12.31 1.22 4.87
N VAL A 198 -12.28 0.15 5.66
CA VAL A 198 -13.23 -0.96 5.56
C VAL A 198 -14.36 -0.83 6.57
N ASP A 199 -14.09 -0.23 7.73
CA ASP A 199 -15.09 -0.01 8.77
C ASP A 199 -14.76 1.24 9.60
N SER A 200 -15.80 1.85 10.17
CA SER A 200 -15.65 2.95 11.12
C SER A 200 -16.71 2.88 12.21
N VAL A 201 -16.26 2.75 13.46
CA VAL A 201 -17.13 2.70 14.64
C VAL A 201 -17.06 4.04 15.37
N LYS A 202 -18.22 4.66 15.59
CA LYS A 202 -18.35 5.90 16.36
C LYS A 202 -18.65 5.61 17.81
N TYR A 203 -18.01 6.36 18.69
CA TYR A 203 -18.17 6.31 20.14
C TYR A 203 -18.61 7.68 20.64
N ALA A 204 -19.64 7.69 21.48
CA ALA A 204 -20.08 8.89 22.18
C ALA A 204 -19.05 9.32 23.24
N LEU A 205 -19.24 10.53 23.77
CA LEU A 205 -18.45 11.02 24.90
C LEU A 205 -18.66 10.10 26.12
N PRO A 206 -17.62 9.88 26.95
CA PRO A 206 -17.80 9.20 28.22
C PRO A 206 -18.81 9.96 29.07
N GLU A 207 -19.82 9.27 29.60
CA GLU A 207 -20.68 9.88 30.63
C GLU A 207 -19.80 10.27 31.81
N SER A 208 -19.80 11.56 32.15
CA SER A 208 -19.26 11.99 33.42
C SER A 208 -20.08 11.29 34.50
N LYS A 209 -19.47 10.36 35.22
CA LYS A 209 -19.95 10.07 36.57
C LYS A 209 -19.80 11.37 37.34
N ALA A 210 -20.89 12.13 37.39
CA ALA A 210 -21.09 13.15 38.40
C ALA A 210 -20.90 12.44 39.75
N CYS A 211 -19.85 12.82 40.47
CA CYS A 211 -19.85 12.69 41.92
C CYS A 211 -20.72 13.81 42.47
#